data_AF-A0A543P193-F1
#
_entry.id   AF-A0A543P193-F1
#
_cell.length_a   1.000
_cell.length_b   1.000
_cell.length_c   1.000
_cell.angle_alpha   90.00
_cell.angle_beta   90.00
_cell.angle_gamma   90.00
#
_symmetry.space_group_name_H-M   'P 1'
#
loop_
_entity.id
_entity.type
_entity.pdbx_description
1 polymer ?
#
loop_
_entity_poly.entity_id
_entity_poly.type
_entity_poly.pdbx_seq_one_letter_code
_entity_poly.pdbx_strand_id
1 'polypeptide(L)'
;MAGSIDASGPVVIPAAASHIITADETDPQHSGNDGVAVHGIGVAVERVQPSPDDGGAEAPPSGGEGILLSQAELMELPTSGPGWDAIMARVEDPYGGSYILGERDDANKDVLAHALAGARLDNAAYKTFVRDNVERIMTEPRNDGDLLATLRQLQTYIISADLIDLASFDPELDARFRTWLADEIRFDYEGGGGGGSVVSNHNRKPNNYGTHAGATRVAAALYLGDEEELEAARDIWYGWATGDPDYSHETRRWTGTDWQCDPDRPAGINAAGCARDGNSIDGVLPEDQERCGEYSWPPCETNYIHGATDGMTLTFWMLAQQGEDAWAWGDQAALRQMEWKYANDQPPYDGFRWQIPVIEAAYGVDFPGNAPQATSTNFGFADWWAQNEGAPVPESRTDSAPAPDPEPPASSGPGLWLVAVIVVSGGLLLTLAILFIRRSRR
;
A
#
# COMPACT_ATOMS: atom_id res chain seq x y z
N MET A 1 29.83 67.89 -17.01
CA MET A 1 29.08 68.70 -16.02
C MET A 1 27.83 67.87 -15.69
N ALA A 2 27.84 67.03 -14.64
CA ALA A 2 27.50 67.33 -13.24
C ALA A 2 26.06 67.90 -13.10
N GLY A 3 25.11 67.38 -12.30
CA GLY A 3 25.09 66.37 -11.22
C GLY A 3 23.70 65.66 -11.16
N SER A 4 23.54 64.50 -10.53
CA SER A 4 23.48 64.16 -9.09
C SER A 4 22.39 64.89 -8.29
N ILE A 5 21.31 64.18 -7.95
CA ILE A 5 20.74 64.10 -6.58
C ILE A 5 20.27 62.65 -6.34
N ASP A 6 20.74 62.12 -5.23
CA ASP A 6 20.49 60.82 -4.60
C ASP A 6 19.37 60.95 -3.55
N ALA A 7 18.56 59.91 -3.39
CA ALA A 7 17.75 59.63 -2.19
C ALA A 7 17.37 58.14 -2.14
N SER A 8 18.38 57.32 -1.84
CA SER A 8 18.40 56.32 -0.75
C SER A 8 17.08 55.71 -0.24
N GLY A 9 17.00 54.37 -0.26
CA GLY A 9 16.15 53.56 0.61
C GLY A 9 16.00 52.12 0.12
N PRO A 10 16.62 51.11 0.76
CA PRO A 10 16.53 49.72 0.32
C PRO A 10 15.19 49.09 0.71
N VAL A 11 14.51 48.50 -0.27
CA VAL A 11 13.36 47.61 -0.04
C VAL A 11 13.90 46.30 0.55
N VAL A 12 13.57 46.05 1.80
CA VAL A 12 13.77 44.76 2.46
C VAL A 12 12.72 43.80 1.90
N ILE A 13 13.15 42.87 1.04
CA ILE A 13 12.36 41.69 0.69
C ILE A 13 12.73 40.61 1.71
N PRO A 14 11.78 40.05 2.47
CA PRO A 14 12.09 38.89 3.30
C PRO A 14 12.33 37.69 2.37
N ALA A 15 13.56 37.20 2.37
CA ALA A 15 13.90 35.91 1.81
C ALA A 15 13.28 34.83 2.71
N ALA A 16 12.13 34.30 2.31
CA ALA A 16 11.72 32.97 2.76
C ALA A 16 12.58 31.98 1.97
N ALA A 17 13.69 31.56 2.58
CA ALA A 17 14.46 30.42 2.11
C ALA A 17 13.63 29.15 2.37
N SER A 18 12.82 28.74 1.40
CA SER A 18 12.41 27.34 1.33
C SER A 18 13.67 26.53 1.03
N HIS A 19 14.19 25.85 2.05
CA HIS A 19 15.17 24.81 1.85
C HIS A 19 14.49 23.68 1.07
N ILE A 20 14.65 23.68 -0.25
CA ILE A 20 14.43 22.51 -1.07
C ILE A 20 15.52 21.51 -0.65
N ILE A 21 15.16 20.59 0.23
CA ILE A 21 15.98 19.41 0.50
C ILE A 21 15.68 18.42 -0.63
N THR A 22 16.41 18.52 -1.74
CA THR A 22 16.62 17.35 -2.61
C THR A 22 17.61 16.45 -1.87
N ALA A 23 17.12 15.59 -1.00
CA ALA A 23 17.93 14.54 -0.40
C ALA A 23 18.21 13.48 -1.46
N ASP A 24 19.49 13.23 -1.71
CA ASP A 24 19.99 12.07 -2.43
C ASP A 24 19.65 10.82 -1.60
N GLU A 25 18.57 10.11 -1.97
CA GLU A 25 18.06 8.89 -1.30
C GLU A 25 19.00 7.69 -1.55
N THR A 26 20.25 7.77 -1.07
CA THR A 26 21.20 6.64 -1.06
C THR A 26 21.20 5.97 0.32
N ASP A 27 20.88 4.68 0.34
CA ASP A 27 20.86 3.85 1.55
C ASP A 27 22.28 3.39 1.93
N PRO A 28 22.74 3.55 3.19
CA PRO A 28 24.04 3.03 3.60
C PRO A 28 24.02 1.50 3.71
N GLN A 29 24.68 0.84 2.75
CA GLN A 29 24.90 -0.61 2.73
C GLN A 29 25.68 -1.09 3.98
N HIS A 30 25.17 -2.11 4.66
CA HIS A 30 25.98 -2.98 5.53
C HIS A 30 26.11 -4.36 4.87
N SER A 31 27.33 -4.68 4.43
CA SER A 31 27.70 -5.97 3.86
C SER A 31 27.99 -6.98 4.97
N GLY A 32 27.25 -8.09 4.97
CA GLY A 32 27.48 -9.24 5.83
C GLY A 32 27.25 -10.53 5.03
N ASN A 33 28.33 -11.05 4.46
CA ASN A 33 28.40 -12.36 3.84
C ASN A 33 28.48 -13.42 4.95
N ASP A 34 27.73 -14.51 4.86
CA ASP A 34 28.22 -15.86 5.16
C ASP A 34 27.18 -16.92 4.79
N GLY A 35 27.58 -17.81 3.88
CA GLY A 35 26.77 -18.92 3.41
C GLY A 35 26.84 -20.13 4.33
N VAL A 36 25.74 -20.87 4.41
CA VAL A 36 25.73 -22.26 4.87
C VAL A 36 24.81 -23.07 3.94
N ALA A 37 25.40 -24.07 3.29
CA ALA A 37 24.69 -25.07 2.51
C ALA A 37 23.92 -26.02 3.44
N VAL A 38 22.66 -26.31 3.12
CA VAL A 38 21.92 -27.42 3.72
C VAL A 38 21.47 -28.38 2.62
N HIS A 39 22.04 -29.58 2.67
CA HIS A 39 21.65 -30.74 1.88
C HIS A 39 20.24 -31.19 2.28
N GLY A 40 19.42 -31.46 1.27
CA GLY A 40 18.03 -31.89 1.44
C GLY A 40 17.84 -33.32 1.94
N ILE A 41 16.65 -33.56 2.47
CA ILE A 41 16.00 -34.87 2.54
C ILE A 41 14.56 -34.64 2.08
N GLY A 42 14.22 -35.17 0.90
CA GLY A 42 12.90 -35.07 0.32
C GLY A 42 11.91 -36.05 0.95
N VAL A 43 10.67 -35.60 1.12
CA VAL A 43 9.49 -36.46 1.29
C VAL A 43 8.53 -36.08 0.17
N ALA A 44 8.36 -37.00 -0.79
CA ALA A 44 7.45 -36.84 -1.91
C ALA A 44 6.01 -37.03 -1.43
N VAL A 45 5.14 -36.06 -1.70
CA VAL A 45 3.69 -36.23 -1.64
C VAL A 45 3.19 -36.29 -3.09
N GLU A 46 2.75 -37.48 -3.47
CA GLU A 46 2.19 -37.81 -4.78
C GLU A 46 0.84 -37.08 -4.96
N ARG A 47 0.78 -36.12 -5.89
CA ARG A 47 -0.48 -35.52 -6.35
C ARG A 47 -0.96 -36.23 -7.62
N VAL A 48 -2.17 -36.74 -7.55
CA VAL A 48 -2.94 -37.35 -8.64
C VAL A 48 -3.22 -36.29 -9.73
N GLN A 49 -2.84 -36.56 -10.97
CA GLN A 49 -3.23 -35.76 -12.14
C GLN A 49 -4.58 -36.25 -12.71
N PRO A 50 -5.50 -35.34 -13.08
CA PRO A 50 -6.56 -35.66 -14.03
C PRO A 50 -6.13 -35.41 -15.49
N SER A 51 -6.67 -36.24 -16.39
CA SER A 51 -6.45 -36.28 -17.84
C SER A 51 -6.98 -35.05 -18.61
N PRO A 52 -6.52 -34.82 -19.86
CA PRO A 52 -6.83 -33.61 -20.62
C PRO A 52 -8.19 -33.73 -21.32
N ASP A 53 -9.02 -32.71 -21.17
CA ASP A 53 -10.22 -32.53 -21.98
C ASP A 53 -10.03 -31.31 -22.89
N ASP A 54 -10.12 -31.55 -24.20
CA ASP A 54 -10.08 -30.56 -25.27
C ASP A 54 -11.38 -29.73 -25.23
N GLY A 55 -11.28 -28.48 -24.77
CA GLY A 55 -12.32 -27.47 -24.88
C GLY A 55 -11.66 -26.11 -25.07
N GLY A 56 -11.94 -25.44 -26.19
CA GLY A 56 -11.30 -24.18 -26.57
C GLY A 56 -11.34 -23.16 -25.44
N ALA A 57 -10.19 -22.55 -25.16
CA ALA A 57 -10.06 -21.43 -24.24
C ALA A 57 -10.92 -20.26 -24.75
N GLU A 58 -12.14 -20.15 -24.22
CA GLU A 58 -12.83 -18.87 -24.17
C GLU A 58 -12.01 -17.97 -23.23
N ALA A 59 -11.65 -16.79 -23.72
CA ALA A 59 -11.04 -15.74 -22.90
C ALA A 59 -11.97 -15.43 -21.71
N PRO A 60 -11.43 -15.16 -20.51
CA PRO A 60 -12.25 -14.77 -19.37
C PRO A 60 -13.09 -13.52 -19.71
N PRO A 61 -14.31 -13.42 -19.17
CA PRO A 61 -15.25 -12.36 -19.53
C PRO A 61 -14.72 -10.98 -19.11
N SER A 62 -14.69 -10.05 -20.07
CA SER A 62 -14.44 -8.63 -19.88
C SER A 62 -15.71 -7.92 -19.38
N GLY A 63 -15.86 -7.76 -18.07
CA GLY A 63 -16.98 -7.00 -17.49
C GLY A 63 -16.91 -6.81 -15.98
N GLY A 64 -16.27 -5.71 -15.54
CA GLY A 64 -16.12 -5.25 -14.15
C GLY A 64 -14.90 -5.91 -13.50
N GLU A 65 -13.82 -5.25 -13.08
CA GLU A 65 -13.56 -3.89 -12.59
C GLU A 65 -12.18 -3.44 -13.14
N GLY A 66 -11.98 -2.15 -13.44
CA GLY A 66 -10.65 -1.68 -13.89
C GLY A 66 -9.68 -1.57 -12.71
N ILE A 67 -8.37 -1.52 -12.98
CA ILE A 67 -7.34 -1.52 -11.92
C ILE A 67 -7.47 -0.27 -11.03
N LEU A 68 -7.57 0.91 -11.66
CA LEU A 68 -7.79 2.17 -10.95
C LEU A 68 -9.26 2.57 -10.93
N LEU A 69 -9.92 2.46 -12.07
CA LEU A 69 -11.33 2.83 -12.27
C LEU A 69 -11.93 1.85 -13.27
N SER A 70 -13.14 1.39 -13.02
CA SER A 70 -13.96 0.81 -14.08
C SER A 70 -14.28 1.84 -15.16
N GLN A 71 -14.59 1.37 -16.37
CA GLN A 71 -15.04 2.24 -17.44
C GLN A 71 -16.30 3.03 -17.05
N ALA A 72 -17.18 2.46 -16.22
CA ALA A 72 -18.40 3.13 -15.78
C ALA A 72 -18.06 4.35 -14.88
N GLU A 73 -17.27 4.13 -13.83
CA GLU A 73 -16.84 5.20 -12.93
C GLU A 73 -16.08 6.30 -13.68
N LEU A 74 -15.18 5.90 -14.58
CA LEU A 74 -14.41 6.82 -15.38
C LEU A 74 -15.31 7.71 -16.25
N MET A 75 -16.38 7.16 -16.83
CA MET A 75 -17.32 7.93 -17.67
C MET A 75 -18.24 8.85 -16.87
N GLU A 76 -18.39 8.64 -15.57
CA GLU A 76 -19.14 9.50 -14.66
C GLU A 76 -18.34 10.72 -14.19
N LEU A 77 -17.00 10.64 -14.21
CA LEU A 77 -16.13 11.74 -13.77
C LEU A 77 -16.30 13.01 -14.63
N PRO A 78 -16.18 14.21 -14.04
CA PRO A 78 -16.39 15.46 -14.76
C PRO A 78 -15.24 15.79 -15.72
N THR A 79 -15.55 16.36 -16.88
CA THR A 79 -14.55 16.89 -17.83
C THR A 79 -14.33 18.39 -17.63
N SER A 80 -14.36 18.85 -16.38
CA SER A 80 -14.16 20.25 -15.98
C SER A 80 -13.87 20.32 -14.48
N GLY A 81 -13.23 21.41 -14.06
CA GLY A 81 -12.93 21.67 -12.64
C GLY A 81 -11.47 21.35 -12.32
N PRO A 82 -11.00 21.71 -11.12
CA PRO A 82 -9.57 21.80 -10.83
C PRO A 82 -8.77 20.52 -11.12
N GLY A 83 -9.26 19.34 -10.71
CA GLY A 83 -8.60 18.07 -11.01
C GLY A 83 -8.53 17.76 -12.51
N TRP A 84 -9.61 17.99 -13.25
CA TRP A 84 -9.62 17.81 -14.71
C TRP A 84 -8.70 18.81 -15.42
N ASP A 85 -8.74 20.06 -14.99
CA ASP A 85 -7.91 21.13 -15.54
C ASP A 85 -6.41 20.82 -15.32
N ALA A 86 -6.06 20.21 -14.19
CA ALA A 86 -4.68 19.74 -13.92
C ALA A 86 -4.24 18.61 -14.86
N ILE A 87 -5.12 17.64 -15.14
CA ILE A 87 -4.87 16.58 -16.12
C ILE A 87 -4.66 17.19 -17.50
N MET A 88 -5.56 18.07 -17.95
CA MET A 88 -5.49 18.67 -19.28
C MET A 88 -4.29 19.61 -19.43
N ALA A 89 -3.94 20.37 -18.39
CA ALA A 89 -2.72 21.18 -18.38
C ALA A 89 -1.48 20.30 -18.59
N ARG A 90 -1.44 19.10 -17.99
CA ARG A 90 -0.34 18.18 -18.22
C ARG A 90 -0.33 17.58 -19.61
N VAL A 91 -1.50 17.24 -20.16
CA VAL A 91 -1.62 16.75 -21.53
C VAL A 91 -1.15 17.80 -22.54
N GLU A 92 -1.44 19.08 -22.29
CA GLU A 92 -1.02 20.20 -23.15
C GLU A 92 0.48 20.51 -23.04
N ASP A 93 1.04 20.48 -21.83
CA ASP A 93 2.46 20.74 -21.55
C ASP A 93 3.08 19.59 -20.73
N PRO A 94 3.42 18.46 -21.38
CA PRO A 94 4.07 17.34 -20.72
C PRO A 94 5.43 17.75 -20.16
N TYR A 95 5.84 17.20 -19.01
CA TYR A 95 7.18 17.48 -18.47
C TYR A 95 8.29 16.96 -19.40
N GLY A 96 8.00 15.88 -20.14
CA GLY A 96 9.00 15.14 -20.87
C GLY A 96 9.89 14.30 -19.96
N GLY A 97 10.91 13.69 -20.54
CA GLY A 97 11.80 12.79 -19.83
C GLY A 97 12.43 11.77 -20.77
N SER A 98 13.13 10.81 -20.18
CA SER A 98 13.76 9.71 -20.91
C SER A 98 12.75 8.68 -21.39
N TYR A 99 11.64 8.52 -20.64
CA TYR A 99 10.69 7.40 -20.77
C TYR A 99 11.40 6.04 -20.70
N ILE A 100 12.50 5.98 -19.94
CA ILE A 100 13.27 4.78 -19.65
C ILE A 100 12.93 4.37 -18.23
N LEU A 101 12.55 3.10 -18.06
CA LEU A 101 12.23 2.56 -16.75
C LEU A 101 13.47 2.59 -15.85
N GLY A 102 13.33 3.14 -14.64
CA GLY A 102 14.41 3.25 -13.66
C GLY A 102 15.19 4.57 -13.71
N GLU A 103 14.87 5.47 -14.65
CA GLU A 103 15.41 6.84 -14.64
C GLU A 103 14.54 7.75 -13.78
N ARG A 104 15.12 8.51 -12.85
CA ARG A 104 14.38 9.45 -11.99
C ARG A 104 13.93 10.69 -12.77
N ASP A 105 12.86 10.54 -13.52
CA ASP A 105 12.13 11.60 -14.19
C ASP A 105 10.61 11.47 -13.95
N ASP A 106 9.85 12.42 -14.48
CA ASP A 106 8.41 12.50 -14.26
C ASP A 106 7.59 11.99 -15.46
N ALA A 107 8.21 11.29 -16.41
CA ALA A 107 7.58 10.88 -17.67
C ALA A 107 6.38 9.94 -17.46
N ASN A 108 6.39 9.12 -16.40
CA ASN A 108 5.26 8.26 -16.03
C ASN A 108 3.98 9.08 -15.74
N LYS A 109 4.12 10.30 -15.22
CA LYS A 109 2.99 11.17 -14.90
C LYS A 109 2.37 11.79 -16.16
N ASP A 110 3.19 12.01 -17.18
CA ASP A 110 2.70 12.45 -18.50
C ASP A 110 1.85 11.33 -19.13
N VAL A 111 2.32 10.09 -19.04
CA VAL A 111 1.59 8.90 -19.51
C VAL A 111 0.27 8.74 -18.74
N LEU A 112 0.26 8.90 -17.42
CA LEU A 112 -0.95 8.84 -16.61
C LEU A 112 -1.99 9.91 -17.02
N ALA A 113 -1.55 11.16 -17.21
CA ALA A 113 -2.46 12.24 -17.62
C ALA A 113 -3.11 11.94 -18.98
N HIS A 114 -2.33 11.45 -19.94
CA HIS A 114 -2.84 11.04 -21.26
C HIS A 114 -3.75 9.82 -21.16
N ALA A 115 -3.50 8.87 -20.26
CA ALA A 115 -4.36 7.72 -20.05
C ALA A 115 -5.73 8.14 -19.50
N LEU A 116 -5.75 8.95 -18.44
CA LEU A 116 -6.99 9.46 -17.84
C LEU A 116 -7.81 10.28 -18.86
N ALA A 117 -7.18 11.22 -19.56
CA ALA A 117 -7.86 12.03 -20.57
C ALA A 117 -8.28 11.21 -21.80
N GLY A 118 -7.42 10.30 -22.25
CA GLY A 118 -7.65 9.44 -23.41
C GLY A 118 -8.80 8.47 -23.20
N ALA A 119 -8.86 7.84 -22.04
CA ALA A 119 -9.97 6.99 -21.63
C ALA A 119 -11.27 7.81 -21.51
N ARG A 120 -11.21 8.97 -20.84
CA ARG A 120 -12.40 9.78 -20.53
C ARG A 120 -13.08 10.38 -21.74
N LEU A 121 -12.28 10.79 -22.73
CA LEU A 121 -12.74 11.45 -23.95
C LEU A 121 -12.85 10.50 -25.14
N ASP A 122 -12.45 9.23 -24.97
CA ASP A 122 -12.20 8.29 -26.07
C ASP A 122 -11.28 8.90 -27.15
N ASN A 123 -10.23 9.59 -26.73
CA ASN A 123 -9.33 10.30 -27.64
C ASN A 123 -8.20 9.38 -28.12
N ALA A 124 -8.27 8.98 -29.39
CA ALA A 124 -7.28 8.09 -30.00
C ALA A 124 -5.85 8.62 -29.94
N ALA A 125 -5.61 9.93 -30.07
CA ALA A 125 -4.26 10.49 -30.03
C ALA A 125 -3.63 10.38 -28.63
N TYR A 126 -4.42 10.59 -27.58
CA TYR A 126 -3.97 10.41 -26.20
C TYR A 126 -3.72 8.94 -25.88
N LYS A 127 -4.60 8.03 -26.35
CA LYS A 127 -4.39 6.58 -26.23
C LYS A 127 -3.13 6.14 -26.99
N THR A 128 -2.86 6.67 -28.18
CA THR A 128 -1.61 6.40 -28.93
C THR A 128 -0.37 6.86 -28.16
N PHE A 129 -0.40 8.04 -27.51
CA PHE A 129 0.71 8.49 -26.67
C PHE A 129 1.03 7.50 -25.55
N VAL A 130 0.00 6.96 -24.88
CA VAL A 130 0.17 5.96 -23.83
C VAL A 130 0.73 4.67 -24.42
N ARG A 131 0.11 4.15 -25.48
CA ARG A 131 0.53 2.94 -26.21
C ARG A 131 2.02 3.00 -26.61
N ASP A 132 2.46 4.10 -27.21
CA ASP A 132 3.84 4.26 -27.66
C ASP A 132 4.83 4.26 -26.49
N ASN A 133 4.45 4.84 -25.36
CA ASN A 133 5.33 4.87 -24.17
C ASN A 133 5.32 3.55 -23.39
N VAL A 134 4.23 2.78 -23.42
CA VAL A 134 4.21 1.38 -22.94
C VAL A 134 5.14 0.52 -23.79
N GLU A 135 5.10 0.63 -25.12
CA GLU A 135 6.06 -0.06 -25.99
C GLU A 135 7.50 0.38 -25.69
N ARG A 136 7.71 1.68 -25.46
CA ARG A 136 9.03 2.24 -25.20
C ARG A 136 9.70 1.64 -23.98
N ILE A 137 9.02 1.54 -22.83
CA ILE A 137 9.61 0.97 -21.61
C ILE A 137 10.01 -0.51 -21.75
N MET A 138 9.42 -1.23 -22.71
CA MET A 138 9.79 -2.61 -23.01
C MET A 138 11.01 -2.70 -23.92
N THR A 139 11.19 -1.72 -24.81
CA THR A 139 12.21 -1.75 -25.88
C THR A 139 13.49 -0.98 -25.56
N GLU A 140 13.38 0.10 -24.78
CA GLU A 140 14.55 0.86 -24.35
C GLU A 140 15.29 0.11 -23.23
N PRO A 141 16.62 0.18 -23.17
CA PRO A 141 17.37 -0.43 -22.08
C PRO A 141 16.98 0.21 -20.75
N ARG A 142 16.35 -0.57 -19.85
CA ARG A 142 16.09 -0.13 -18.47
C ARG A 142 17.36 0.31 -17.75
N ASN A 143 17.22 1.23 -16.81
CA ASN A 143 18.26 1.53 -15.84
C ASN A 143 18.21 0.52 -14.68
N ASP A 144 19.18 -0.39 -14.66
CA ASP A 144 19.31 -1.45 -13.65
C ASP A 144 19.93 -0.95 -12.32
N GLY A 145 20.45 0.27 -12.30
CA GLY A 145 21.15 0.85 -11.15
C GLY A 145 20.24 1.47 -10.09
N ASP A 146 18.96 1.69 -10.38
CA ASP A 146 18.01 2.34 -9.48
C ASP A 146 16.64 1.66 -9.48
N LEU A 147 16.56 0.53 -8.79
CA LEU A 147 15.32 -0.20 -8.60
C LEU A 147 14.18 0.69 -8.07
N LEU A 148 14.45 1.63 -7.15
CA LEU A 148 13.37 2.44 -6.55
C LEU A 148 12.63 3.27 -7.59
N ALA A 149 13.35 3.81 -8.58
CA ALA A 149 12.74 4.53 -9.68
C ALA A 149 11.80 3.61 -10.49
N THR A 150 12.23 2.38 -10.78
CA THR A 150 11.39 1.36 -11.42
C THR A 150 10.14 1.07 -10.58
N LEU A 151 10.28 0.83 -9.28
CA LEU A 151 9.15 0.55 -8.38
C LEU A 151 8.14 1.70 -8.32
N ARG A 152 8.62 2.94 -8.42
CA ARG A 152 7.75 4.13 -8.44
C ARG A 152 7.02 4.26 -9.78
N GLN A 153 7.68 3.96 -10.90
CA GLN A 153 7.15 4.22 -12.24
C GLN A 153 6.31 3.08 -12.82
N LEU A 154 6.71 1.81 -12.63
CA LEU A 154 6.15 0.69 -13.38
C LEU A 154 4.64 0.53 -13.14
N GLN A 155 4.17 0.68 -11.89
CA GLN A 155 2.74 0.69 -11.57
C GLN A 155 1.92 1.69 -12.38
N THR A 156 2.47 2.89 -12.65
CA THR A 156 1.79 3.93 -13.42
C THR A 156 1.59 3.50 -14.87
N TYR A 157 2.59 2.86 -15.48
CA TYR A 157 2.52 2.37 -16.85
C TYR A 157 1.50 1.23 -16.98
N ILE A 158 1.48 0.31 -16.01
CA ILE A 158 0.52 -0.80 -15.97
C ILE A 158 -0.91 -0.26 -15.88
N ILE A 159 -1.18 0.63 -14.92
CA ILE A 159 -2.49 1.27 -14.76
C ILE A 159 -2.87 2.07 -16.01
N SER A 160 -1.91 2.76 -16.64
CA SER A 160 -2.18 3.52 -17.86
C SER A 160 -2.55 2.64 -19.04
N ALA A 161 -1.92 1.46 -19.17
CA ALA A 161 -2.27 0.47 -20.19
C ALA A 161 -3.70 -0.08 -19.99
N ASP A 162 -4.09 -0.33 -18.74
CA ASP A 162 -5.46 -0.74 -18.37
C ASP A 162 -6.49 0.34 -18.72
N LEU A 163 -6.24 1.59 -18.31
CA LEU A 163 -7.15 2.72 -18.53
C LEU A 163 -7.46 2.95 -20.02
N ILE A 164 -6.49 2.76 -20.92
CA ILE A 164 -6.72 2.94 -22.35
C ILE A 164 -7.36 1.71 -23.02
N ASP A 165 -7.63 0.65 -22.26
CA ASP A 165 -8.00 -0.68 -22.73
C ASP A 165 -7.01 -1.16 -23.81
N LEU A 166 -5.73 -1.29 -23.43
CA LEU A 166 -4.67 -1.65 -24.38
C LEU A 166 -4.97 -2.97 -25.09
N ALA A 167 -5.60 -3.92 -24.41
CA ALA A 167 -6.03 -5.20 -24.98
C ALA A 167 -6.97 -5.03 -26.19
N SER A 168 -7.90 -4.07 -26.15
CA SER A 168 -8.75 -3.74 -27.30
C SER A 168 -8.08 -2.77 -28.28
N PHE A 169 -7.27 -1.82 -27.77
CA PHE A 169 -6.69 -0.74 -28.58
C PHE A 169 -5.52 -1.20 -29.45
N ASP A 170 -4.61 -2.01 -28.91
CA ASP A 170 -3.50 -2.67 -29.62
C ASP A 170 -3.25 -4.07 -29.02
N PRO A 171 -4.02 -5.09 -29.45
CA PRO A 171 -3.94 -6.44 -28.89
C PRO A 171 -2.57 -7.11 -29.06
N GLU A 172 -1.81 -6.74 -30.10
CA GLU A 172 -0.47 -7.30 -30.34
C GLU A 172 0.55 -6.71 -29.37
N LEU A 173 0.48 -5.40 -29.10
CA LEU A 173 1.31 -4.81 -28.05
C LEU A 173 0.91 -5.33 -26.67
N ASP A 174 -0.39 -5.43 -26.35
CA ASP A 174 -0.86 -5.98 -25.07
C ASP A 174 -0.29 -7.38 -24.79
N ALA A 175 -0.36 -8.29 -25.77
CA ALA A 175 0.19 -9.64 -25.61
C ALA A 175 1.70 -9.64 -25.32
N ARG A 176 2.46 -8.75 -25.98
CA ARG A 176 3.89 -8.56 -25.70
C ARG A 176 4.13 -7.94 -24.33
N PHE A 177 3.33 -6.95 -23.94
CA PHE A 177 3.45 -6.25 -22.67
C PHE A 177 3.16 -7.19 -21.50
N ARG A 178 2.12 -8.02 -21.57
CA ARG A 178 1.82 -9.06 -20.57
C ARG A 178 2.99 -10.03 -20.37
N THR A 179 3.56 -10.50 -21.48
CA THR A 179 4.72 -11.41 -21.42
C THR A 179 5.91 -10.74 -20.77
N TRP A 180 6.24 -9.52 -21.22
CA TRP A 180 7.36 -8.75 -20.67
C TRP A 180 7.16 -8.42 -19.19
N LEU A 181 5.94 -8.02 -18.79
CA LEU A 181 5.61 -7.64 -17.43
C LEU A 181 5.75 -8.81 -16.45
N ALA A 182 5.33 -10.02 -16.84
CA ALA A 182 5.49 -11.22 -16.03
C ALA A 182 6.97 -11.52 -15.73
N ASP A 183 7.87 -11.24 -16.67
CA ASP A 183 9.31 -11.35 -16.47
C ASP A 183 9.87 -10.16 -15.68
N GLU A 184 9.40 -8.94 -15.95
CA GLU A 184 9.94 -7.70 -15.35
C GLU A 184 9.74 -7.66 -13.84
N ILE A 185 8.58 -8.07 -13.32
CA ILE A 185 8.35 -8.08 -11.86
C ILE A 185 9.27 -9.08 -11.12
N ARG A 186 9.88 -10.02 -11.85
CA ARG A 186 10.83 -11.02 -11.35
C ARG A 186 12.28 -10.70 -11.72
N PHE A 187 12.52 -9.66 -12.51
CA PHE A 187 13.87 -9.24 -12.90
C PHE A 187 14.68 -8.82 -11.66
N ASP A 188 15.91 -9.30 -11.56
CA ASP A 188 16.79 -9.08 -10.42
C ASP A 188 17.65 -7.84 -10.66
N TYR A 189 17.28 -6.71 -10.06
CA TYR A 189 17.97 -5.45 -10.30
C TYR A 189 19.26 -5.35 -9.49
N GLU A 190 20.31 -4.77 -10.09
CA GLU A 190 21.65 -4.67 -9.50
C GLU A 190 21.75 -3.59 -8.41
N GLY A 191 21.03 -2.47 -8.55
CA GLY A 191 21.20 -1.27 -7.75
C GLY A 191 19.93 -0.69 -7.10
N GLY A 192 20.12 0.28 -6.20
CA GLY A 192 19.06 0.92 -5.41
C GLY A 192 18.63 0.09 -4.18
N GLY A 193 18.88 0.61 -2.98
CA GLY A 193 18.39 0.02 -1.72
C GLY A 193 18.78 -1.44 -1.46
N GLY A 194 19.81 -1.99 -2.12
CA GLY A 194 20.26 -3.38 -1.98
C GLY A 194 19.81 -4.35 -3.08
N GLY A 195 19.22 -3.85 -4.17
CA GLY A 195 18.87 -4.63 -5.36
C GLY A 195 17.67 -5.56 -5.18
N GLY A 196 17.51 -6.53 -6.08
CA GLY A 196 16.42 -7.50 -6.06
C GLY A 196 15.32 -7.20 -7.09
N SER A 197 14.27 -8.03 -7.09
CA SER A 197 13.07 -7.85 -7.92
C SER A 197 11.93 -7.15 -7.20
N VAL A 198 10.90 -6.72 -7.96
CA VAL A 198 9.61 -6.23 -7.40
C VAL A 198 9.07 -7.23 -6.38
N VAL A 199 8.97 -8.51 -6.75
CA VAL A 199 8.47 -9.56 -5.87
C VAL A 199 9.32 -9.69 -4.60
N SER A 200 10.65 -9.75 -4.74
CA SER A 200 11.52 -9.95 -3.58
C SER A 200 11.56 -8.74 -2.64
N ASN A 201 11.41 -7.53 -3.17
CA ASN A 201 11.38 -6.31 -2.38
C ASN A 201 10.06 -6.20 -1.63
N HIS A 202 8.92 -6.48 -2.27
CA HIS A 202 7.63 -6.53 -1.57
C HIS A 202 7.64 -7.58 -0.45
N ASN A 203 8.21 -8.77 -0.70
CA ASN A 203 8.29 -9.83 0.31
C ASN A 203 9.12 -9.46 1.55
N ARG A 204 10.17 -8.64 1.39
CA ARG A 204 11.23 -8.49 2.39
C ARG A 204 11.32 -7.12 3.03
N LYS A 205 10.93 -6.05 2.33
CA LYS A 205 11.15 -4.68 2.81
C LYS A 205 9.84 -4.14 3.38
N PRO A 206 9.81 -3.77 4.66
CA PRO A 206 8.60 -3.19 5.26
C PRO A 206 8.53 -1.65 5.15
N ASN A 207 9.43 -1.02 4.38
CA ASN A 207 9.51 0.43 4.16
C ASN A 207 8.98 0.86 2.80
N ASN A 208 9.19 2.14 2.45
CA ASN A 208 8.84 2.74 1.17
C ASN A 208 9.25 1.95 -0.08
N TYR A 209 10.38 1.24 -0.09
CA TYR A 209 10.72 0.37 -1.23
C TYR A 209 9.70 -0.76 -1.35
N GLY A 210 9.40 -1.43 -0.24
CA GLY A 210 8.46 -2.52 -0.20
C GLY A 210 7.03 -2.11 -0.53
N THR A 211 6.61 -0.93 -0.09
CA THR A 211 5.26 -0.43 -0.42
C THR A 211 5.11 -0.07 -1.89
N HIS A 212 6.12 0.55 -2.52
CA HIS A 212 6.09 0.78 -3.98
C HIS A 212 6.18 -0.53 -4.78
N ALA A 213 6.99 -1.48 -4.30
CA ALA A 213 7.03 -2.82 -4.88
C ALA A 213 5.69 -3.54 -4.73
N GLY A 214 5.00 -3.38 -3.60
CA GLY A 214 3.69 -3.95 -3.35
C GLY A 214 2.63 -3.39 -4.27
N ALA A 215 2.62 -2.07 -4.48
CA ALA A 215 1.69 -1.43 -5.42
C ALA A 215 1.98 -1.88 -6.87
N THR A 216 3.24 -1.94 -7.29
CA THR A 216 3.62 -2.48 -8.60
C THR A 216 3.21 -3.95 -8.78
N ARG A 217 3.41 -4.78 -7.75
CA ARG A 217 3.07 -6.21 -7.77
C ARG A 217 1.56 -6.43 -7.89
N VAL A 218 0.76 -5.69 -7.12
CA VAL A 218 -0.71 -5.75 -7.22
C VAL A 218 -1.20 -5.27 -8.59
N ALA A 219 -0.71 -4.13 -9.09
CA ALA A 219 -1.05 -3.65 -10.42
C ALA A 219 -0.72 -4.69 -11.50
N ALA A 220 0.46 -5.31 -11.42
CA ALA A 220 0.87 -6.35 -12.36
C ALA A 220 -0.01 -7.60 -12.28
N ALA A 221 -0.30 -8.09 -11.08
CA ALA A 221 -1.15 -9.27 -10.89
C ALA A 221 -2.55 -9.04 -11.45
N LEU A 222 -3.15 -7.87 -11.19
CA LEU A 222 -4.45 -7.48 -11.75
C LEU A 222 -4.41 -7.39 -13.27
N TYR A 223 -3.41 -6.70 -13.82
CA TYR A 223 -3.27 -6.57 -15.27
C TYR A 223 -3.12 -7.92 -15.96
N LEU A 224 -2.32 -8.83 -15.38
CA LEU A 224 -2.04 -10.16 -15.92
C LEU A 224 -3.19 -11.16 -15.69
N GLY A 225 -4.12 -10.88 -14.78
CA GLY A 225 -5.12 -11.85 -14.32
C GLY A 225 -4.49 -13.00 -13.52
N ASP A 226 -3.41 -12.72 -12.79
CA ASP A 226 -2.66 -13.70 -11.99
C ASP A 226 -3.19 -13.70 -10.54
N GLU A 227 -4.20 -14.54 -10.29
CA GLU A 227 -4.87 -14.63 -8.98
C GLU A 227 -3.94 -15.11 -7.86
N GLU A 228 -3.00 -16.02 -8.15
CA GLU A 228 -2.04 -16.53 -7.16
C GLU A 228 -1.05 -15.44 -6.74
N GLU A 229 -0.55 -14.66 -7.69
CA GLU A 229 0.32 -13.52 -7.41
C GLU A 229 -0.42 -12.39 -6.67
N LEU A 230 -1.70 -12.17 -7.01
CA LEU A 230 -2.56 -11.21 -6.31
C LEU A 230 -2.78 -11.60 -4.86
N GLU A 231 -3.17 -12.86 -4.60
CA GLU A 231 -3.35 -13.40 -3.23
C GLU A 231 -2.05 -13.27 -2.42
N ALA A 232 -0.92 -13.66 -2.99
CA ALA A 232 0.38 -13.54 -2.32
C ALA A 232 0.77 -12.08 -2.01
N ALA A 233 0.48 -11.14 -2.91
CA ALA A 233 0.72 -9.72 -2.68
C ALA A 233 -0.24 -9.15 -1.61
N ARG A 234 -1.51 -9.53 -1.65
CA ARG A 234 -2.56 -9.14 -0.71
C ARG A 234 -2.26 -9.61 0.71
N ASP A 235 -1.80 -10.85 0.89
CA ASP A 235 -1.40 -11.38 2.19
C ASP A 235 -0.27 -10.57 2.82
N ILE A 236 0.76 -10.21 2.04
CA ILE A 236 1.85 -9.35 2.53
C ILE A 236 1.32 -8.00 2.98
N TRP A 237 0.43 -7.38 2.21
CA TRP A 237 -0.18 -6.10 2.57
C TRP A 237 -1.04 -6.20 3.82
N TYR A 238 -1.84 -7.26 3.93
CA TYR A 238 -2.66 -7.52 5.12
C TYR A 238 -1.78 -7.64 6.36
N GLY A 239 -0.73 -8.47 6.32
CA GLY A 239 0.23 -8.60 7.43
C GLY A 239 1.06 -7.34 7.67
N TRP A 240 1.24 -6.48 6.66
CA TRP A 240 1.93 -5.18 6.81
C TRP A 240 1.05 -4.19 7.59
N ALA A 241 -0.23 -4.11 7.23
CA ALA A 241 -1.21 -3.19 7.79
C ALA A 241 -1.70 -3.59 9.19
N THR A 242 -1.86 -4.90 9.42
CA THR A 242 -2.41 -5.44 10.68
C THR A 242 -1.33 -5.81 11.70
N GLY A 243 -0.10 -6.06 11.25
CA GLY A 243 0.94 -6.67 12.08
C GLY A 243 0.67 -8.14 12.41
N ASP A 244 -0.27 -8.80 11.72
CA ASP A 244 -0.57 -10.22 11.92
C ASP A 244 0.62 -11.10 11.48
N PRO A 245 1.23 -11.86 12.41
CA PRO A 245 2.39 -12.69 12.10
C PRO A 245 2.06 -13.86 11.15
N ASP A 246 0.80 -14.30 11.06
CA ASP A 246 0.41 -15.39 10.16
C ASP A 246 0.51 -14.95 8.68
N TYR A 247 0.43 -13.64 8.43
CA TYR A 247 0.58 -12.99 7.13
C TYR A 247 1.91 -12.22 7.01
N SER A 248 2.83 -12.45 7.96
CA SER A 248 4.17 -11.89 7.97
C SER A 248 5.13 -12.97 7.49
N HIS A 249 5.38 -13.01 6.18
CA HIS A 249 6.27 -14.03 5.61
C HIS A 249 7.66 -13.97 6.22
N GLU A 250 8.28 -15.15 6.35
CA GLU A 250 9.58 -15.33 6.97
C GLU A 250 10.62 -14.38 6.35
N THR A 251 11.09 -13.46 7.19
CA THR A 251 12.20 -12.51 7.01
C THR A 251 11.91 -11.20 6.27
N ARG A 252 10.82 -10.50 6.64
CA ARG A 252 10.88 -9.03 6.63
C ARG A 252 12.16 -8.56 7.31
N ARG A 253 12.89 -7.67 6.66
CA ARG A 253 14.17 -7.14 7.11
C ARG A 253 13.93 -5.74 7.66
N TRP A 254 14.09 -5.63 8.97
CA TRP A 254 13.97 -4.37 9.69
C TRP A 254 15.36 -3.81 9.94
N THR A 255 15.56 -2.51 9.74
CA THR A 255 16.85 -1.85 10.07
C THR A 255 16.95 -1.45 11.54
N GLY A 256 15.82 -1.33 12.22
CA GLY A 256 15.70 -1.15 13.66
C GLY A 256 14.29 -1.43 14.17
N THR A 257 14.11 -1.28 15.48
CA THR A 257 12.82 -1.57 16.16
C THR A 257 12.43 -0.50 17.17
N ASP A 258 13.16 0.61 17.21
CA ASP A 258 12.94 1.64 18.23
C ASP A 258 11.65 2.43 17.98
N TRP A 259 11.15 2.50 16.76
CA TRP A 259 9.83 3.09 16.49
C TRP A 259 8.68 2.08 16.54
N GLN A 260 8.97 0.79 16.74
CA GLN A 260 7.95 -0.27 16.77
C GLN A 260 7.11 -0.23 18.04
N CYS A 261 5.84 -0.58 17.92
CA CYS A 261 4.97 -0.74 19.08
C CYS A 261 5.45 -1.86 20.01
N ASP A 262 5.75 -3.01 19.41
CA ASP A 262 6.33 -4.18 20.04
C ASP A 262 7.62 -4.52 19.29
N PRO A 263 8.81 -4.24 19.87
CA PRO A 263 10.09 -4.54 19.22
C PRO A 263 10.30 -6.01 18.90
N ASP A 264 9.64 -6.93 19.63
CA ASP A 264 9.74 -8.37 19.39
C ASP A 264 8.75 -8.85 18.31
N ARG A 265 7.82 -7.98 17.89
CA ARG A 265 6.79 -8.23 16.87
C ARG A 265 6.64 -7.03 15.94
N PRO A 266 7.67 -6.72 15.13
CA PRO A 266 7.65 -5.55 14.29
C PRO A 266 6.57 -5.61 13.21
N ALA A 267 5.90 -4.48 12.97
CA ALA A 267 4.82 -4.31 12.00
C ALA A 267 5.14 -3.17 11.02
N GLY A 268 4.50 -3.20 9.85
CA GLY A 268 4.71 -2.19 8.82
C GLY A 268 4.18 -0.82 9.25
N ILE A 269 3.07 -0.85 9.97
CA ILE A 269 2.44 0.27 10.64
C ILE A 269 2.11 -0.12 12.08
N ASN A 270 2.37 0.78 13.02
CA ASN A 270 2.05 0.54 14.42
C ASN A 270 0.54 0.40 14.63
N ALA A 271 0.16 -0.54 15.51
CA ALA A 271 -1.23 -0.84 15.82
C ALA A 271 -1.97 0.30 16.55
N ALA A 272 -3.29 0.24 16.54
CA ALA A 272 -4.15 1.23 17.19
C ALA A 272 -3.89 1.30 18.71
N GLY A 273 -3.91 2.51 19.26
CA GLY A 273 -3.67 2.79 20.68
C GLY A 273 -2.21 2.63 21.12
N CYS A 274 -1.28 2.42 20.19
CA CYS A 274 0.12 2.28 20.55
C CYS A 274 0.71 3.59 21.09
N ALA A 275 1.42 3.51 22.21
CA ALA A 275 2.10 4.64 22.81
C ALA A 275 3.46 4.24 23.37
N ARG A 276 4.41 5.18 23.31
CA ARG A 276 5.74 5.06 23.91
C ARG A 276 6.03 6.33 24.70
N ASP A 277 6.51 6.17 25.93
CA ASP A 277 6.80 7.28 26.85
C ASP A 277 5.66 8.31 27.00
N GLY A 278 4.41 7.85 26.91
CA GLY A 278 3.22 8.69 27.00
C GLY A 278 2.83 9.42 25.71
N ASN A 279 3.58 9.25 24.63
CA ASN A 279 3.28 9.81 23.32
C ASN A 279 2.69 8.75 22.40
N SER A 280 1.68 9.12 21.61
CA SER A 280 1.10 8.21 20.63
C SER A 280 2.09 7.92 19.51
N ILE A 281 2.31 6.64 19.23
CA ILE A 281 2.99 6.15 18.02
C ILE A 281 2.05 5.27 17.19
N ASP A 282 0.75 5.35 17.47
CA ASP A 282 -0.34 4.85 16.64
C ASP A 282 -0.19 5.38 15.21
N GLY A 283 -0.26 4.50 14.22
CA GLY A 283 -0.21 4.88 12.81
C GLY A 283 1.18 5.21 12.27
N VAL A 284 2.22 5.24 13.11
CA VAL A 284 3.60 5.42 12.66
C VAL A 284 4.01 4.27 11.74
N LEU A 285 4.75 4.59 10.67
CA LEU A 285 5.46 3.64 9.82
C LEU A 285 6.89 3.47 10.37
N PRO A 286 7.18 2.44 11.19
CA PRO A 286 8.37 2.48 12.05
C PRO A 286 9.68 2.44 11.27
N GLU A 287 9.76 1.59 10.25
CA GLU A 287 10.96 1.42 9.40
C GLU A 287 11.28 2.68 8.58
N ASP A 288 10.26 3.46 8.20
CA ASP A 288 10.46 4.74 7.50
C ASP A 288 10.76 5.89 8.46
N GLN A 289 10.16 5.87 9.66
CA GLN A 289 10.38 6.86 10.69
C GLN A 289 11.80 6.79 11.27
N GLU A 290 12.34 5.58 11.45
CA GLU A 290 13.70 5.42 11.98
C GLU A 290 14.80 5.96 11.06
N ARG A 291 14.48 6.23 9.78
CA ARG A 291 15.42 6.80 8.80
C ARG A 291 15.91 8.21 9.19
N CYS A 292 15.18 8.92 10.04
CA CYS A 292 15.64 10.18 10.61
C CYS A 292 16.25 10.05 12.02
N GLY A 293 16.28 8.84 12.59
CA GLY A 293 16.92 8.51 13.87
C GLY A 293 16.10 7.56 14.75
N GLU A 294 16.72 7.09 15.84
CA GLU A 294 16.06 6.33 16.90
C GLU A 294 14.86 7.11 17.50
N TYR A 295 14.01 6.41 18.26
CA TYR A 295 12.84 7.02 18.88
C TYR A 295 13.18 8.29 19.66
N SER A 296 12.49 9.37 19.30
CA SER A 296 12.65 10.68 19.89
C SER A 296 11.33 11.43 19.89
N TRP A 297 11.18 12.37 20.82
CA TRP A 297 10.00 13.23 20.90
C TRP A 297 10.41 14.71 21.05
N PRO A 298 9.88 15.63 20.22
CA PRO A 298 8.98 15.41 19.08
C PRO A 298 9.61 14.49 18.01
N PRO A 299 8.79 13.78 17.19
CA PRO A 299 9.32 12.90 16.17
C PRO A 299 10.14 13.70 15.16
N CYS A 300 11.24 13.11 14.68
CA CYS A 300 12.03 13.72 13.62
C CYS A 300 11.24 13.75 12.30
N GLU A 301 11.52 14.76 11.47
CA GLU A 301 10.89 14.91 10.15
C GLU A 301 11.58 14.02 9.12
N THR A 302 10.78 13.36 8.28
CA THR A 302 11.30 12.47 7.24
C THR A 302 10.36 12.41 6.03
N ASN A 303 10.92 12.34 4.82
CA ASN A 303 10.12 12.16 3.61
C ASN A 303 9.69 10.69 3.40
N TYR A 304 10.38 9.73 4.05
CA TYR A 304 10.17 8.30 3.81
C TYR A 304 8.77 7.82 4.22
N ILE A 305 8.20 8.37 5.30
CA ILE A 305 6.81 8.07 5.71
C ILE A 305 5.77 8.53 4.67
N HIS A 306 6.11 9.48 3.81
CA HIS A 306 5.24 9.90 2.72
C HIS A 306 5.38 8.96 1.52
N GLY A 307 6.61 8.58 1.16
CA GLY A 307 6.85 7.59 0.10
C GLY A 307 6.26 6.22 0.43
N ALA A 308 6.31 5.80 1.70
CA ALA A 308 5.67 4.56 2.10
C ALA A 308 4.14 4.61 1.96
N THR A 309 3.53 5.73 2.37
CA THR A 309 2.10 5.98 2.17
C THR A 309 1.71 6.03 0.70
N ASP A 310 2.56 6.53 -0.21
CA ASP A 310 2.25 6.53 -1.64
C ASP A 310 1.92 5.10 -2.15
N GLY A 311 2.76 4.11 -1.80
CA GLY A 311 2.53 2.72 -2.18
C GLY A 311 1.32 2.10 -1.49
N MET A 312 1.13 2.38 -0.19
CA MET A 312 -0.02 1.90 0.58
C MET A 312 -1.34 2.44 0.01
N THR A 313 -1.44 3.76 -0.19
CA THR A 313 -2.65 4.42 -0.67
C THR A 313 -3.07 3.88 -2.04
N LEU A 314 -2.14 3.72 -2.98
CA LEU A 314 -2.48 3.19 -4.31
C LEU A 314 -2.89 1.71 -4.23
N THR A 315 -2.19 0.90 -3.43
CA THR A 315 -2.54 -0.52 -3.28
C THR A 315 -3.92 -0.70 -2.67
N PHE A 316 -4.22 0.02 -1.59
CA PHE A 316 -5.50 -0.13 -0.89
C PHE A 316 -6.66 0.26 -1.79
N TRP A 317 -6.49 1.31 -2.62
CA TRP A 317 -7.45 1.66 -3.66
C TRP A 317 -7.63 0.52 -4.67
N MET A 318 -6.54 0.01 -5.26
CA MET A 318 -6.63 -1.07 -6.25
C MET A 318 -7.31 -2.32 -5.69
N LEU A 319 -7.04 -2.69 -4.44
CA LEU A 319 -7.69 -3.83 -3.78
C LEU A 319 -9.17 -3.55 -3.48
N ALA A 320 -9.50 -2.33 -3.05
CA ALA A 320 -10.90 -1.91 -2.85
C ALA A 320 -11.71 -1.99 -4.15
N GLN A 321 -11.11 -1.62 -5.28
CA GLN A 321 -11.71 -1.79 -6.60
C GLN A 321 -12.00 -3.25 -6.97
N GLN A 322 -11.34 -4.22 -6.32
CA GLN A 322 -11.62 -5.66 -6.49
C GLN A 322 -12.53 -6.23 -5.39
N GLY A 323 -13.19 -5.38 -4.60
CA GLY A 323 -14.12 -5.77 -3.55
C GLY A 323 -13.47 -6.13 -2.21
N GLU A 324 -12.17 -5.89 -2.03
CA GLU A 324 -11.50 -6.07 -0.74
C GLU A 324 -11.72 -4.87 0.19
N ASP A 325 -11.98 -5.11 1.47
CA ASP A 325 -12.07 -4.02 2.45
C ASP A 325 -10.68 -3.65 3.01
N ALA A 326 -9.77 -3.24 2.12
CA ALA A 326 -8.40 -2.88 2.48
C ALA A 326 -8.34 -1.63 3.38
N TRP A 327 -9.33 -0.73 3.24
CA TRP A 327 -9.45 0.47 4.07
C TRP A 327 -9.80 0.14 5.54
N ALA A 328 -10.41 -1.01 5.83
CA ALA A 328 -10.63 -1.43 7.22
C ALA A 328 -9.40 -2.10 7.88
N TRP A 329 -8.38 -2.48 7.12
CA TRP A 329 -7.25 -3.26 7.66
C TRP A 329 -6.50 -2.51 8.75
N GLY A 330 -6.10 -3.27 9.79
CA GLY A 330 -5.33 -2.77 10.92
C GLY A 330 -6.02 -1.64 11.67
N ASP A 331 -7.34 -1.76 11.87
CA ASP A 331 -8.18 -0.72 12.49
C ASP A 331 -8.03 0.62 11.74
N GLN A 332 -8.31 0.61 10.43
CA GLN A 332 -8.17 1.77 9.55
C GLN A 332 -6.74 2.33 9.52
N ALA A 333 -5.75 1.45 9.32
CA ALA A 333 -4.33 1.77 9.41
C ALA A 333 -3.94 2.97 8.52
N ALA A 334 -4.49 3.07 7.31
CA ALA A 334 -4.20 4.21 6.43
C ALA A 334 -4.73 5.55 6.97
N LEU A 335 -5.91 5.57 7.60
CA LEU A 335 -6.44 6.76 8.27
C LEU A 335 -5.57 7.13 9.47
N ARG A 336 -5.24 6.16 10.33
CA ARG A 336 -4.40 6.38 11.53
C ARG A 336 -3.03 6.95 11.16
N GLN A 337 -2.45 6.48 10.06
CA GLN A 337 -1.19 7.02 9.53
C GLN A 337 -1.29 8.49 9.15
N MET A 338 -2.36 8.85 8.45
CA MET A 338 -2.62 10.22 8.03
C MET A 338 -2.88 11.12 9.24
N GLU A 339 -3.70 10.68 10.20
CA GLU A 339 -3.94 11.40 11.45
C GLU A 339 -2.65 11.61 12.26
N TRP A 340 -1.78 10.60 12.33
CA TRP A 340 -0.50 10.73 13.01
C TRP A 340 0.39 11.80 12.36
N LYS A 341 0.46 11.83 11.02
CA LYS A 341 1.18 12.87 10.27
C LYS A 341 0.69 14.28 10.62
N TYR A 342 -0.63 14.52 10.60
CA TYR A 342 -1.19 15.83 10.96
C TYR A 342 -1.00 16.18 12.43
N ALA A 343 -1.12 15.21 13.34
CA ALA A 343 -0.95 15.44 14.77
C ALA A 343 0.50 15.79 15.16
N ASN A 344 1.47 15.47 14.30
CA ASN A 344 2.90 15.68 14.53
C ASN A 344 3.54 16.68 13.55
N ASP A 345 2.73 17.59 12.97
CA ASP A 345 3.19 18.65 12.06
C ASP A 345 3.93 18.13 10.80
N GLN A 346 3.64 16.90 10.36
CA GLN A 346 4.18 16.28 9.14
C GLN A 346 3.08 15.94 8.10
N PRO A 347 2.15 16.86 7.76
CA PRO A 347 1.14 16.59 6.74
C PRO A 347 1.78 16.40 5.35
N PRO A 348 1.13 15.69 4.41
CA PRO A 348 1.64 15.59 3.04
C PRO A 348 1.88 16.96 2.39
N TYR A 349 3.02 17.09 1.74
CA TYR A 349 3.46 18.32 1.06
C TYR A 349 3.77 18.05 -0.42
N ASP A 350 3.84 19.12 -1.21
CA ASP A 350 4.15 19.09 -2.64
C ASP A 350 3.43 17.95 -3.40
N GLY A 351 4.19 17.03 -3.99
CA GLY A 351 3.68 15.90 -4.74
C GLY A 351 2.86 14.93 -3.89
N PHE A 352 3.25 14.68 -2.64
CA PHE A 352 2.60 13.72 -1.73
C PHE A 352 1.14 14.09 -1.40
N ARG A 353 0.71 15.32 -1.68
CA ARG A 353 -0.67 15.77 -1.48
C ARG A 353 -1.69 14.97 -2.29
N TRP A 354 -1.28 14.22 -3.31
CA TRP A 354 -2.19 13.32 -4.03
C TRP A 354 -2.79 12.24 -3.11
N GLN A 355 -2.14 11.90 -1.99
CA GLN A 355 -2.67 10.96 -0.99
C GLN A 355 -3.95 11.47 -0.32
N ILE A 356 -4.08 12.79 -0.16
CA ILE A 356 -5.16 13.44 0.61
C ILE A 356 -6.55 13.06 0.06
N PRO A 357 -6.89 13.39 -1.21
CA PRO A 357 -8.25 13.13 -1.72
C PRO A 357 -8.62 11.65 -1.73
N VAL A 358 -7.65 10.74 -1.79
CA VAL A 358 -7.90 9.29 -1.72
C VAL A 358 -8.31 8.88 -0.30
N ILE A 359 -7.57 9.33 0.72
CA ILE A 359 -7.91 9.04 2.12
C ILE A 359 -9.23 9.73 2.51
N GLU A 360 -9.48 10.96 2.03
CA GLU A 360 -10.74 11.65 2.24
C GLU A 360 -11.93 10.88 1.66
N ALA A 361 -11.80 10.38 0.42
CA ALA A 361 -12.83 9.58 -0.23
C ALA A 361 -13.11 8.26 0.51
N ALA A 362 -12.06 7.53 0.88
CA ALA A 362 -12.18 6.23 1.55
C ALA A 362 -12.83 6.31 2.93
N TYR A 363 -12.59 7.37 3.69
CA TYR A 363 -13.03 7.48 5.10
C TYR A 363 -14.09 8.56 5.37
N GLY A 364 -14.45 9.39 4.39
CA GLY A 364 -15.39 10.49 4.57
C GLY A 364 -14.87 11.57 5.54
N VAL A 365 -13.57 11.84 5.50
CA VAL A 365 -12.86 12.84 6.32
C VAL A 365 -12.40 14.02 5.47
N ASP A 366 -11.94 15.10 6.11
CA ASP A 366 -11.44 16.32 5.45
C ASP A 366 -10.09 16.70 6.07
N PHE A 367 -9.03 16.66 5.27
CA PHE A 367 -7.66 16.95 5.65
C PHE A 367 -7.17 18.21 4.90
N PRO A 368 -6.60 19.20 5.60
CA PRO A 368 -6.20 20.43 4.93
C PRO A 368 -5.00 20.20 4.01
N GLY A 369 -4.98 20.91 2.88
CA GLY A 369 -3.83 20.97 1.98
C GLY A 369 -3.93 20.13 0.71
N ASN A 370 -5.12 19.62 0.36
CA ASN A 370 -5.35 19.05 -0.97
C ASN A 370 -4.93 20.03 -2.08
N ALA A 371 -4.31 19.50 -3.14
CA ALA A 371 -3.86 20.24 -4.31
C ALA A 371 -4.17 19.42 -5.58
N PRO A 372 -5.06 19.89 -6.46
CA PRO A 372 -5.53 19.13 -7.62
C PRO A 372 -4.44 18.64 -8.58
N GLN A 373 -3.38 19.44 -8.72
CA GLN A 373 -2.21 19.14 -9.54
C GLN A 373 -1.16 18.26 -8.85
N ALA A 374 -1.42 17.79 -7.62
CA ALA A 374 -0.46 17.00 -6.88
C ALA A 374 -0.18 15.68 -7.58
N THR A 375 1.11 15.45 -7.81
CA THR A 375 1.64 14.20 -8.33
C THR A 375 2.92 13.88 -7.58
N SER A 376 3.01 12.74 -6.91
CA SER A 376 4.26 12.27 -6.30
C SER A 376 5.16 11.63 -7.37
N THR A 377 6.27 11.02 -6.96
CA THR A 377 7.18 10.25 -7.81
C THR A 377 6.49 9.07 -8.52
N ASN A 378 5.43 8.52 -7.91
CA ASN A 378 4.80 7.30 -8.39
C ASN A 378 3.43 7.50 -9.06
N PHE A 379 2.62 8.45 -8.60
CA PHE A 379 1.23 8.58 -9.05
C PHE A 379 0.68 9.99 -8.83
N GLY A 380 -0.56 10.27 -9.24
CA GLY A 380 -1.16 11.58 -9.03
C GLY A 380 -2.53 11.78 -9.64
N PHE A 381 -2.96 13.05 -9.70
CA PHE A 381 -4.28 13.49 -10.20
C PHE A 381 -5.47 12.91 -9.43
N ALA A 382 -5.25 12.52 -8.17
CA ALA A 382 -6.26 11.87 -7.33
C ALA A 382 -7.45 12.76 -6.98
N ASP A 383 -7.25 14.08 -6.96
CA ASP A 383 -8.37 15.04 -6.85
C ASP A 383 -9.40 14.84 -7.95
N TRP A 384 -9.00 14.30 -9.11
CA TRP A 384 -9.94 13.97 -10.17
C TRP A 384 -10.57 12.59 -10.00
N TRP A 385 -9.77 11.52 -9.90
CA TRP A 385 -10.31 10.15 -9.96
C TRP A 385 -10.88 9.64 -8.63
N ALA A 386 -10.47 10.19 -7.48
CA ALA A 386 -10.96 9.74 -6.18
C ALA A 386 -12.34 10.32 -5.80
N GLN A 387 -12.93 11.19 -6.64
CA GLN A 387 -14.20 11.86 -6.34
C GLN A 387 -15.41 10.91 -6.26
N ASN A 388 -15.31 9.70 -6.84
CA ASN A 388 -16.44 8.80 -7.03
C ASN A 388 -16.54 7.68 -5.99
N GLU A 389 -15.57 7.53 -5.07
CA GLU A 389 -15.76 6.65 -3.92
C GLU A 389 -16.69 7.31 -2.91
N GLY A 390 -17.99 7.18 -3.17
CA GLY A 390 -18.95 7.04 -2.08
C GLY A 390 -18.82 5.64 -1.51
N ALA A 391 -17.75 5.37 -0.75
CA ALA A 391 -17.71 4.16 0.07
C ALA A 391 -19.04 4.11 0.86
N PRO A 392 -19.68 2.93 1.00
CA PRO A 392 -20.76 2.80 1.95
C PRO A 392 -20.19 3.25 3.28
N VAL A 393 -20.70 4.36 3.82
CA VAL A 393 -20.37 4.81 5.17
C VAL A 393 -20.42 3.55 6.04
N PRO A 394 -19.30 3.07 6.60
CA PRO A 394 -19.37 1.98 7.55
C PRO A 394 -20.33 2.50 8.60
N GLU A 395 -21.46 1.80 8.80
CA GLU A 395 -22.53 2.25 9.68
C GLU A 395 -21.87 2.92 10.86
N SER A 396 -22.12 4.23 10.97
CA SER A 396 -21.59 5.07 12.03
C SER A 396 -21.58 4.23 13.29
N ARG A 397 -20.51 4.25 14.08
CA ARG A 397 -20.48 3.70 15.43
C ARG A 397 -21.72 4.24 16.18
N THR A 398 -22.85 3.57 16.05
CA THR A 398 -24.09 3.88 16.73
C THR A 398 -23.86 3.29 18.08
N ASP A 399 -23.50 4.19 18.98
CA ASP A 399 -23.56 4.05 20.42
C ASP A 399 -22.81 2.86 21.01
N SER A 400 -21.97 3.20 21.97
CA SER A 400 -21.57 2.30 23.04
C SER A 400 -22.63 1.24 23.29
N ALA A 401 -22.27 -0.03 23.03
CA ALA A 401 -23.06 -1.14 23.51
C ALA A 401 -23.48 -0.82 24.96
N PRO A 402 -24.77 -0.83 25.30
CA PRO A 402 -25.18 -0.58 26.67
C PRO A 402 -24.41 -1.59 27.53
N ALA A 403 -23.78 -1.07 28.58
CA ALA A 403 -23.10 -1.90 29.56
C ALA A 403 -24.00 -3.09 29.91
N PRO A 404 -23.46 -4.32 29.97
CA PRO A 404 -24.27 -5.47 30.32
C PRO A 404 -25.04 -5.17 31.60
N ASP A 405 -26.35 -5.37 31.58
CA ASP A 405 -27.20 -5.20 32.75
C ASP A 405 -26.56 -5.88 33.96
N PRO A 406 -26.54 -5.24 35.14
CA PRO A 406 -26.02 -5.87 36.34
C PRO A 406 -26.76 -7.19 36.57
N GLU A 407 -25.98 -8.27 36.62
CA GLU A 407 -26.44 -9.63 36.85
C GLU A 407 -27.42 -9.64 38.04
N PRO A 408 -28.64 -10.21 37.89
CA PRO A 408 -29.58 -10.25 38.99
C PRO A 408 -28.99 -11.08 40.14
N PRO A 409 -29.18 -10.67 41.41
CA PRO A 409 -28.59 -11.38 42.53
C PRO A 409 -29.06 -12.84 42.53
N ALA A 410 -28.10 -13.76 42.60
CA ALA A 410 -28.32 -15.19 42.56
C ALA A 410 -29.47 -15.61 43.50
N SER A 411 -30.58 -16.08 42.93
CA SER A 411 -31.64 -16.70 43.71
C SER A 411 -31.13 -18.03 44.23
N SER A 412 -31.15 -18.19 45.56
CA SER A 412 -30.83 -19.44 46.24
C SER A 412 -31.96 -20.45 45.99
N GLY A 413 -31.82 -21.24 44.92
CA GLY A 413 -32.59 -22.45 44.67
C GLY A 413 -31.84 -23.71 45.13
N PRO A 414 -32.53 -24.75 45.63
CA PRO A 414 -31.92 -25.86 46.35
C PRO A 414 -31.03 -26.71 45.44
N GLY A 415 -29.80 -26.97 45.89
CA GLY A 415 -28.80 -27.73 45.16
C GLY A 415 -29.24 -29.17 44.85
N LEU A 416 -29.11 -29.57 43.59
CA LEU A 416 -29.10 -30.97 43.19
C LEU A 416 -27.78 -31.60 43.67
N TRP A 417 -27.88 -32.55 44.59
CA TRP A 417 -26.77 -33.42 44.96
C TRP A 417 -26.74 -34.62 44.01
N LEU A 418 -25.71 -34.71 43.17
CA LEU A 418 -25.39 -35.95 42.47
C LEU A 418 -24.68 -36.90 43.46
N VAL A 419 -25.38 -37.95 43.87
CA VAL A 419 -24.77 -39.06 44.63
C VAL A 419 -24.28 -40.10 43.63
N ALA A 420 -22.97 -40.19 43.42
CA ALA A 420 -22.36 -41.29 42.70
C ALA A 420 -22.11 -42.46 43.66
N VAL A 421 -22.81 -43.59 43.45
CA VAL A 421 -22.55 -44.84 44.16
C VAL A 421 -21.61 -45.69 43.32
N ILE A 422 -20.39 -45.91 43.81
CA ILE A 422 -19.45 -46.87 43.21
C ILE A 422 -19.62 -48.20 43.94
N VAL A 423 -20.09 -49.23 43.24
CA VAL A 423 -20.12 -50.62 43.73
C VAL A 423 -18.86 -51.31 43.24
N VAL A 424 -17.96 -51.69 44.16
CA VAL A 424 -16.82 -52.55 43.86
C VAL A 424 -17.16 -53.97 44.33
N SER A 425 -17.23 -54.90 43.38
CA SER A 425 -17.52 -56.32 43.63
C SER A 425 -16.24 -57.03 44.08
N GLY A 426 -16.18 -57.45 45.34
CA GLY A 426 -15.13 -58.35 45.83
C GLY A 426 -15.01 -58.41 47.35
N GLY A 427 -15.74 -59.34 47.97
CA GLY A 427 -15.36 -60.01 49.24
C GLY A 427 -15.09 -59.17 50.49
N LEU A 428 -16.13 -59.04 51.33
CA LEU A 428 -16.14 -58.74 52.77
C LEU A 428 -15.72 -57.31 53.25
N LEU A 429 -16.67 -56.68 53.96
CA LEU A 429 -16.64 -55.40 54.70
C LEU A 429 -16.75 -54.10 53.86
N LEU A 430 -17.98 -53.55 53.85
CA LEU A 430 -18.35 -52.27 53.25
C LEU A 430 -18.05 -51.14 54.25
N THR A 431 -17.13 -50.22 53.91
CA THR A 431 -16.94 -48.94 54.62
C THR A 431 -17.34 -47.80 53.68
N LEU A 432 -18.34 -47.00 54.06
CA LEU A 432 -18.76 -45.83 53.29
C LEU A 432 -17.76 -44.67 53.53
N ALA A 433 -17.14 -44.14 52.48
CA ALA A 433 -16.37 -42.89 52.52
C ALA A 433 -17.02 -41.85 51.61
N ILE A 434 -17.39 -40.70 52.17
CA ILE A 434 -17.92 -39.54 51.43
C ILE A 434 -16.74 -38.59 51.16
N LEU A 435 -16.42 -38.35 49.89
CA LEU A 435 -15.33 -37.46 49.46
C LEU A 435 -15.92 -36.18 48.86
N PHE A 436 -15.62 -35.03 49.45
CA PHE A 436 -15.95 -33.71 48.89
C PHE A 436 -14.76 -33.16 48.10
N ILE A 437 -14.91 -33.00 46.78
CA ILE A 437 -13.91 -32.34 45.93
C ILE A 437 -14.41 -30.93 45.60
N ARG A 438 -13.68 -29.91 46.06
CA ARG A 438 -13.90 -28.49 45.73
C ARG A 438 -12.91 -28.10 44.63
N ARG A 439 -13.40 -27.78 43.42
CA ARG A 439 -12.58 -27.30 42.30
C ARG A 439 -12.41 -25.78 42.41
N SER A 440 -11.21 -25.31 42.76
CA SER A 440 -10.83 -23.89 42.63
C SER A 440 -10.33 -23.64 41.21
N ARG A 441 -10.93 -22.67 40.52
CA ARG A 441 -10.48 -22.19 39.20
C ARG A 441 -9.20 -21.37 39.35
N ARG A 442 -8.21 -21.64 38.51
CA ARG A 442 -7.35 -20.61 37.90
C ARG A 442 -7.89 -20.39 36.50
#